data_AF-A0A955IRW4-F1
#
_entry.id   AF-A0A955IRW4-F1
#
_cell.length_a   1.000
_cell.length_b   1.000
_cell.length_c   1.000
_cell.angle_alpha   90.00
_cell.angle_beta   90.00
_cell.angle_gamma   90.00
#
_symmetry.space_group_name_H-M   'P 1'
#
loop_
_entity.id
_entity.type
_entity.pdbx_description
1 polymer ?
#
loop_
_entity_poly.entity_id
_entity_poly.type
_entity_poly.pdbx_seq_one_letter_code
_entity_poly.pdbx_strand_id
1 'polypeptide(L)'
;MAVDRTIQVARKAARRGTLAVGVERCGTALAIGAAVFLLIALILTRIDLDVPIWAIASVCFGIALVVGLARTWSARWSTLDGARRLDESNGLHDVLTSAIELEGDDGFTALTRARAATIVPEIDVTLVSSIRPGRSWAIWPLLGAAGVASTFLVPAARLDTTPEGDDDVATMSTALDDVAVDDGERAFLDDMTSGLEGLEDDLRPSAASEALDDRADALEERARQATDADEALRERLDALDDESPLADALREGDYARARDLLRERARDLDAMSEDDRRLFADELDRLADDLGDDPQNADVPEPAERPSL
;
A
#
# COMPACT_ATOMS: atom_id res chain seq x y z
N MET A 1 32.59 -16.83 -18.26
CA MET A 1 31.75 -16.64 -19.46
C MET A 1 30.28 -16.99 -19.23
N ALA A 2 29.91 -18.20 -18.82
CA ALA A 2 28.50 -18.56 -18.57
C ALA A 2 27.89 -17.80 -17.36
N VAL A 3 28.64 -17.72 -16.27
CA VAL A 3 28.28 -16.98 -15.04
C VAL A 3 28.10 -15.48 -15.29
N ASP A 4 28.88 -14.91 -16.21
CA ASP A 4 28.77 -13.49 -16.55
C ASP A 4 27.43 -13.17 -17.22
N ARG A 5 26.86 -14.12 -17.98
CA ARG A 5 25.56 -13.93 -18.65
C ARG A 5 24.39 -14.03 -17.69
N THR A 6 24.38 -15.00 -16.76
CA THR A 6 23.35 -15.10 -15.70
C THR A 6 23.30 -13.81 -14.87
N ILE A 7 24.46 -13.32 -14.42
CA ILE A 7 24.55 -12.07 -13.66
C ILE A 7 24.08 -10.87 -14.49
N GLN A 8 24.43 -10.80 -15.78
CA GLN A 8 23.97 -9.72 -16.66
C GLN A 8 22.44 -9.72 -16.83
N VAL A 9 21.83 -10.90 -16.99
CA VAL A 9 20.38 -11.04 -17.13
C VAL A 9 19.66 -10.68 -15.82
N ALA A 10 20.14 -11.17 -14.68
CA ALA A 10 19.61 -10.82 -13.37
C ALA A 10 19.70 -9.30 -13.10
N ARG A 11 20.85 -8.68 -13.39
CA ARG A 11 21.01 -7.21 -13.29
C ARG A 11 20.06 -6.46 -14.23
N LYS A 12 19.84 -6.95 -15.45
CA LYS A 12 18.92 -6.32 -16.40
C LYS A 12 17.48 -6.40 -15.89
N ALA A 13 17.08 -7.53 -15.32
CA ALA A 13 15.77 -7.70 -14.67
C ALA A 13 15.62 -6.78 -13.45
N ALA A 14 16.61 -6.75 -12.56
CA ALA A 14 16.62 -5.87 -11.39
C ALA A 14 16.48 -4.39 -11.79
N ARG A 15 17.23 -3.95 -12.82
CA ARG A 15 17.11 -2.58 -13.36
C ARG A 15 15.72 -2.28 -13.89
N ARG A 16 15.14 -3.20 -14.68
CA ARG A 16 13.80 -3.02 -15.25
C ARG A 16 12.72 -3.00 -14.17
N GLY A 17 12.85 -3.84 -13.16
CA GLY A 17 12.00 -3.84 -11.98
C GLY A 17 12.07 -2.55 -11.18
N THR A 18 13.29 -2.06 -10.93
CA THR A 18 13.51 -0.77 -10.26
C THR A 18 12.90 0.38 -11.05
N LEU A 19 12.98 0.34 -12.39
CA LEU A 19 12.32 1.34 -13.25
C LEU A 19 10.80 1.23 -13.18
N ALA A 20 10.22 0.03 -13.18
CA ALA A 20 8.77 -0.15 -13.09
C ALA A 20 8.21 0.40 -11.76
N VAL A 21 8.82 0.01 -10.64
CA VAL A 21 8.49 0.56 -9.31
C VAL A 21 8.74 2.07 -9.27
N GLY A 22 9.81 2.51 -9.93
CA GLY A 22 10.17 3.92 -10.03
C GLY A 22 9.08 4.76 -10.68
N VAL A 23 8.59 4.32 -11.84
CA VAL A 23 7.53 4.98 -12.59
C VAL A 23 6.23 5.05 -11.77
N GLU A 24 5.88 3.97 -11.07
CA GLU A 24 4.66 3.94 -10.25
C GLU A 24 4.76 4.91 -9.05
N ARG A 25 5.86 4.83 -8.28
CA ARG A 25 6.06 5.67 -7.10
C ARG A 25 6.23 7.15 -7.43
N CYS A 26 6.94 7.47 -8.52
CA CYS A 26 7.03 8.84 -9.01
C CYS A 26 5.65 9.38 -9.39
N GLY A 27 4.79 8.57 -10.03
CA GLY A 27 3.41 8.97 -10.35
C GLY A 27 2.61 9.32 -9.09
N THR A 28 2.70 8.49 -8.05
CA THR A 28 1.99 8.74 -6.78
C THR A 28 2.55 9.95 -6.04
N ALA A 29 3.87 10.11 -5.98
CA ALA A 29 4.51 11.27 -5.35
C ALA A 29 4.13 12.58 -6.06
N LEU A 30 4.07 12.58 -7.40
CA LEU A 30 3.62 13.73 -8.18
C LEU A 30 2.13 14.04 -7.95
N ALA A 31 1.27 13.03 -7.84
CA ALA A 31 -0.14 13.22 -7.54
C ALA A 31 -0.34 13.86 -6.15
N ILE A 32 0.37 13.37 -5.13
CA ILE A 32 0.37 13.96 -3.78
C ILE A 32 0.90 15.39 -3.83
N GLY A 33 2.03 15.62 -4.50
CA GLY A 33 2.60 16.96 -4.67
C GLY A 33 1.65 17.94 -5.33
N ALA A 34 0.89 17.49 -6.34
CA ALA A 34 -0.13 18.29 -7.01
C ALA A 34 -1.31 18.61 -6.07
N ALA A 35 -1.77 17.64 -5.28
CA ALA A 35 -2.83 17.86 -4.29
C ALA A 35 -2.41 18.85 -3.20
N VAL A 36 -1.19 18.72 -2.67
CA VAL A 36 -0.61 19.65 -1.70
C VAL A 36 -0.47 21.05 -2.29
N PHE A 37 0.00 21.16 -3.53
CA PHE A 37 0.08 22.44 -4.23
C PHE A 37 -1.31 23.10 -4.37
N LEU A 38 -2.33 22.36 -4.75
CA LEU A 38 -3.71 22.87 -4.84
C LEU A 38 -4.19 23.43 -3.50
N LEU A 39 -3.91 22.71 -2.41
CA LEU A 39 -4.28 23.10 -1.06
C LEU A 39 -3.54 24.38 -0.63
N ILE A 40 -2.22 24.47 -0.88
CA ILE A 40 -1.44 25.67 -0.60
C ILE A 40 -1.92 26.85 -1.45
N ALA A 41 -2.20 26.63 -2.74
CA ALA A 41 -2.71 27.67 -3.62
C ALA A 41 -4.06 28.19 -3.10
N LEU A 42 -4.96 27.32 -2.67
CA LEU A 42 -6.24 27.69 -2.07
C LEU A 42 -6.05 28.54 -0.81
N ILE A 43 -5.14 28.15 0.09
CA ILE A 43 -4.82 28.92 1.30
C ILE A 43 -4.25 30.30 0.94
N LEU A 44 -3.34 30.38 -0.03
CA LEU A 44 -2.72 31.64 -0.43
C LEU A 44 -3.71 32.61 -1.07
N THR A 45 -4.74 32.11 -1.78
CA THR A 45 -5.83 32.99 -2.25
C THR A 45 -6.59 33.68 -1.11
N ARG A 46 -6.44 33.22 0.14
CA ARG A 46 -7.04 33.83 1.34
C ARG A 46 -6.12 34.77 2.11
N ILE A 47 -4.79 34.69 1.91
CA ILE A 47 -3.81 35.37 2.78
C ILE A 47 -3.23 36.66 2.14
N ASP A 48 -3.60 37.01 0.91
CA ASP A 48 -3.12 38.21 0.20
C ASP A 48 -1.58 38.33 0.20
N LEU A 49 -0.91 37.17 0.09
CA LEU A 49 0.54 37.07 0.02
C LEU A 49 0.98 37.30 -1.43
N ASP A 50 1.78 38.34 -1.68
CA ASP A 50 2.32 38.67 -3.02
C ASP A 50 3.50 37.76 -3.39
N VAL A 51 3.25 36.45 -3.39
CA VAL A 51 4.21 35.43 -3.84
C VAL A 51 3.79 34.94 -5.22
N PRO A 52 4.69 34.96 -6.21
CA PRO A 52 4.35 34.45 -7.53
C PRO A 52 3.99 32.96 -7.47
N ILE A 53 2.79 32.61 -7.95
CA ILE A 53 2.25 31.23 -7.97
C ILE A 53 3.23 30.24 -8.61
N TRP A 54 3.97 30.65 -9.65
CA TRP A 54 4.95 29.81 -10.32
C TRP A 54 6.12 29.39 -9.41
N ALA A 55 6.50 30.23 -8.43
CA ALA A 55 7.57 29.91 -7.49
C ALA A 55 7.13 28.82 -6.51
N ILE A 56 5.90 28.93 -5.99
CA ILE A 56 5.31 27.91 -5.11
C ILE A 56 5.14 26.59 -5.86
N ALA A 57 4.59 26.64 -7.09
CA ALA A 57 4.45 25.46 -7.93
C ALA A 57 5.79 24.75 -8.16
N SER A 58 6.86 25.52 -8.43
CA SER A 58 8.19 24.98 -8.63
C SER A 58 8.77 24.33 -7.38
N VAL A 59 8.54 24.92 -6.20
CA VAL A 59 8.99 24.37 -4.92
C VAL A 59 8.24 23.07 -4.59
N CYS A 60 6.90 23.07 -4.68
CA CYS A 60 6.09 21.88 -4.41
C CYS A 60 6.44 20.73 -5.37
N PHE A 61 6.59 21.03 -6.67
CA PHE A 61 7.00 20.04 -7.66
C PHE A 61 8.42 19.52 -7.39
N GLY A 62 9.36 20.41 -7.07
CA GLY A 62 10.73 20.04 -6.72
C GLY A 62 10.80 19.10 -5.52
N ILE A 63 10.08 19.42 -4.43
CA ILE A 63 10.02 18.58 -3.23
C ILE A 63 9.39 17.22 -3.56
N ALA A 64 8.25 17.21 -4.24
CA ALA A 64 7.57 15.96 -4.62
C ALA A 64 8.45 15.06 -5.51
N LEU A 65 9.18 15.66 -6.46
CA LEU A 65 10.13 14.96 -7.31
C LEU A 65 11.28 14.36 -6.50
N VAL A 66 11.88 15.13 -5.58
CA VAL A 66 12.99 14.67 -4.74
C VAL A 66 12.55 13.55 -3.80
N VAL A 67 11.40 13.69 -3.14
CA VAL A 67 10.82 12.65 -2.27
C VAL A 67 10.50 11.39 -3.06
N GLY A 68 9.89 11.54 -4.25
CA GLY A 68 9.64 10.44 -5.16
C GLY A 68 10.95 9.72 -5.52
N LEU A 69 11.96 10.45 -5.98
CA LEU A 69 13.25 9.89 -6.36
C LEU A 69 13.94 9.20 -5.17
N ALA A 70 13.95 9.82 -3.99
CA ALA A 70 14.51 9.23 -2.78
C ALA A 70 13.82 7.91 -2.41
N ARG A 71 12.48 7.85 -2.47
CA ARG A 71 11.70 6.64 -2.20
C ARG A 71 11.90 5.55 -3.27
N THR A 72 12.26 5.92 -4.50
CA THR A 72 12.67 4.94 -5.52
C THR A 72 14.08 4.42 -5.29
N TRP A 73 14.97 5.27 -4.75
CA TRP A 73 16.33 4.91 -4.43
C TRP A 73 16.41 3.98 -3.23
N SER A 74 15.56 4.18 -2.22
CA SER A 74 15.48 3.29 -1.06
C SER A 74 14.92 1.91 -1.42
N ALA A 75 14.08 1.80 -2.45
CA ALA A 75 13.59 0.52 -2.96
C ALA A 75 14.43 -0.04 -4.11
N ARG A 76 15.72 0.28 -4.16
CA ARG A 76 16.65 -0.35 -5.10
C ARG A 76 16.67 -1.85 -4.87
N TRP A 77 16.23 -2.60 -5.87
CA TRP A 77 16.28 -4.06 -5.81
C TRP A 77 17.71 -4.55 -5.87
N SER A 78 18.02 -5.53 -5.02
CA SER A 78 19.28 -6.24 -5.10
C SER A 78 19.32 -7.10 -6.37
N THR A 79 20.52 -7.55 -6.75
CA THR A 79 20.64 -8.48 -7.89
C THR A 79 19.96 -9.82 -7.59
N LEU A 80 19.91 -10.21 -6.31
CA LEU A 80 19.21 -11.40 -5.82
C LEU A 80 17.69 -11.27 -5.98
N ASP A 81 17.10 -10.12 -5.63
CA ASP A 81 15.67 -9.88 -5.84
C ASP A 81 15.27 -9.99 -7.32
N GLY A 82 16.14 -9.49 -8.21
CA GLY A 82 15.94 -9.60 -9.65
C GLY A 82 16.00 -11.04 -10.15
N ALA A 83 16.87 -11.87 -9.57
CA ALA A 83 16.98 -13.29 -9.90
C ALA A 83 15.80 -14.10 -9.35
N ARG A 84 15.38 -13.83 -8.11
CA ARG A 84 14.23 -14.47 -7.47
C ARG A 84 12.94 -14.26 -8.25
N ARG A 85 12.64 -13.01 -8.65
CA ARG A 85 11.44 -12.73 -9.47
C ARG A 85 11.52 -13.33 -10.87
N LEU A 86 12.72 -13.45 -11.42
CA LEU A 86 12.94 -14.16 -12.68
C LEU A 86 12.61 -15.65 -12.52
N ASP A 87 13.06 -16.27 -11.43
CA ASP A 87 12.76 -17.66 -11.11
C ASP A 87 11.26 -17.87 -10.89
N GLU A 88 10.60 -17.02 -10.10
CA GLU A 88 9.16 -17.08 -9.84
C GLU A 88 8.33 -16.91 -11.13
N SER A 89 8.63 -15.90 -11.95
CA SER A 89 7.85 -15.61 -13.17
C SER A 89 8.03 -16.63 -14.29
N ASN A 90 9.14 -17.37 -14.31
CA ASN A 90 9.44 -18.40 -15.31
C ASN A 90 9.33 -19.82 -14.75
N GLY A 91 8.91 -19.99 -13.48
CA GLY A 91 8.78 -21.31 -12.84
C GLY A 91 10.10 -22.07 -12.72
N LEU A 92 11.21 -21.38 -12.48
CA LEU A 92 12.56 -21.97 -12.52
C LEU A 92 13.02 -22.58 -11.19
N HIS A 93 12.18 -22.58 -10.14
CA HIS A 93 12.48 -23.19 -8.84
C HIS A 93 13.86 -22.79 -8.28
N ASP A 94 14.11 -21.48 -8.17
CA ASP A 94 15.33 -20.89 -7.59
C ASP A 94 16.64 -21.22 -8.30
N VAL A 95 16.60 -21.68 -9.56
CA VAL A 95 17.82 -22.05 -10.31
C VAL A 95 18.75 -20.86 -10.54
N LEU A 96 18.24 -19.66 -10.87
CA LEU A 96 19.08 -18.48 -11.03
C LEU A 96 19.56 -17.93 -9.70
N THR A 97 18.69 -17.91 -8.70
CA THR A 97 18.99 -17.45 -7.34
C THR A 97 20.10 -18.30 -6.75
N SER A 98 19.96 -19.62 -6.77
CA SER A 98 21.00 -20.57 -6.34
C SER A 98 22.31 -20.39 -7.12
N ALA A 99 22.25 -20.14 -8.43
CA ALA A 99 23.47 -19.95 -9.23
C ALA A 99 24.23 -18.66 -8.89
N ILE A 100 23.56 -17.66 -8.31
CA ILE A 100 24.15 -16.38 -7.90
C ILE A 100 24.60 -16.42 -6.44
N GLU A 101 23.83 -17.03 -5.54
CA GLU A 101 24.15 -17.14 -4.11
C GLU A 101 25.30 -18.11 -3.82
N LEU A 102 25.44 -19.18 -4.61
CA LEU A 102 26.50 -20.16 -4.41
C LEU A 102 27.87 -19.57 -4.78
N GLU A 103 28.64 -19.26 -3.75
CA GLU A 103 30.05 -18.92 -3.83
C GLU A 103 30.93 -20.17 -3.77
N GLY A 104 32.04 -20.18 -4.51
CA GLY A 104 32.97 -21.30 -4.59
C GLY A 104 33.07 -21.96 -5.96
N ASP A 105 33.88 -23.01 -6.01
CA ASP A 105 34.23 -23.76 -7.23
C ASP A 105 34.11 -25.28 -7.00
N ASP A 106 33.15 -25.68 -6.17
CA ASP A 106 32.81 -27.08 -5.97
C ASP A 106 31.96 -27.64 -7.13
N GLY A 107 31.87 -28.97 -7.20
CA GLY A 107 31.16 -29.65 -8.28
C GLY A 107 29.65 -29.37 -8.32
N PHE A 108 29.02 -29.07 -7.19
CA PHE A 108 27.60 -28.71 -7.11
C PHE A 108 27.37 -27.31 -7.66
N THR A 109 28.19 -26.34 -7.24
CA THR A 109 28.18 -24.97 -7.74
C THR A 109 28.41 -24.91 -9.25
N ALA A 110 29.35 -25.72 -9.77
CA ALA A 110 29.58 -25.83 -11.21
C ALA A 110 28.35 -26.38 -11.97
N LEU A 111 27.66 -27.38 -11.40
CA LEU A 111 26.46 -27.98 -11.99
C LEU A 111 25.27 -27.00 -11.99
N THR A 112 25.05 -26.28 -10.89
CA THR A 112 23.99 -25.26 -10.79
C THR A 112 24.22 -24.12 -11.78
N ARG A 113 25.46 -23.64 -11.90
CA ARG A 113 25.85 -22.62 -12.89
C ARG A 113 25.68 -23.10 -14.33
N ALA A 114 26.01 -24.37 -14.62
CA ALA A 114 25.81 -24.95 -15.95
C ALA A 114 24.31 -25.08 -16.30
N ARG A 115 23.47 -25.48 -15.34
CA ARG A 115 22.02 -25.54 -15.51
C ARG A 115 21.44 -24.16 -15.79
N ALA A 116 21.80 -23.16 -14.98
CA ALA A 116 21.37 -21.78 -15.18
C ALA A 116 21.81 -21.24 -16.56
N ALA A 117 23.04 -21.54 -16.99
CA ALA A 117 23.55 -21.10 -18.29
C ALA A 117 22.78 -21.68 -19.49
N THR A 118 22.15 -22.84 -19.32
CA THR A 118 21.33 -23.49 -20.35
C THR A 118 19.96 -22.83 -20.45
N ILE A 119 19.39 -22.40 -19.31
CA ILE A 119 18.05 -21.81 -19.22
C ILE A 119 18.05 -20.32 -19.59
N VAL A 120 19.10 -19.56 -19.21
CA VAL A 120 19.19 -18.11 -19.41
C VAL A 120 18.79 -17.60 -20.81
N PRO A 121 19.19 -18.23 -21.93
CA PRO A 121 18.82 -17.78 -23.27
C PRO A 121 17.31 -17.81 -23.56
N GLU A 122 16.57 -18.67 -22.85
CA GLU A 122 15.13 -18.90 -23.05
C GLU A 122 14.27 -17.95 -22.19
N ILE A 123 14.89 -17.27 -21.23
CA ILE A 123 14.21 -16.40 -20.28
C ILE A 123 13.79 -15.08 -20.92
N ASP A 124 12.50 -14.80 -20.90
CA ASP A 124 11.99 -13.49 -21.26
C ASP A 124 12.00 -12.52 -20.06
N VAL A 125 13.02 -11.66 -20.04
CA VAL A 125 13.17 -10.60 -19.03
C VAL A 125 12.00 -9.61 -19.03
N THR A 126 11.20 -9.55 -20.10
CA THR A 126 10.05 -8.64 -20.18
C THR A 126 8.87 -9.07 -19.32
N LEU A 127 8.73 -10.37 -19.04
CA LEU A 127 7.65 -10.93 -18.22
C LEU A 127 7.78 -10.53 -16.73
N VAL A 128 9.00 -10.34 -16.25
CA VAL A 128 9.31 -10.02 -14.84
C VAL A 128 8.75 -8.68 -14.40
N SER A 129 8.71 -7.71 -15.31
CA SER A 129 8.22 -6.36 -15.01
C SER A 129 7.64 -5.72 -16.27
N SER A 130 6.31 -5.78 -16.35
CA SER A 130 5.55 -4.95 -17.27
C SER A 130 5.57 -3.52 -16.72
N ILE A 131 6.20 -2.60 -17.45
CA ILE A 131 6.15 -1.17 -17.12
C ILE A 131 4.76 -0.70 -17.55
N ARG A 132 3.79 -0.80 -16.64
CA ARG A 132 2.45 -0.27 -16.85
C ARG A 132 2.36 1.06 -16.11
N PRO A 133 2.06 2.18 -16.79
CA PRO A 133 1.72 3.41 -16.08
C PRO A 133 0.48 3.13 -15.23
N GLY A 134 0.63 3.19 -13.91
CA GLY A 134 -0.47 3.00 -12.96
C GLY A 134 -1.51 4.12 -13.08
N ARG A 135 -2.66 3.97 -12.38
CA ARG A 135 -3.72 4.99 -12.35
C ARG A 135 -3.23 6.38 -11.95
N SER A 136 -2.18 6.45 -11.12
CA SER A 136 -1.54 7.71 -10.72
C SER A 136 -1.08 8.58 -11.91
N TRP A 137 -0.68 7.95 -13.03
CA TRP A 137 -0.30 8.67 -14.25
C TRP A 137 -1.47 9.34 -14.98
N ALA A 138 -2.70 8.86 -14.77
CA ALA A 138 -3.91 9.49 -15.30
C ALA A 138 -4.43 10.60 -14.37
N ILE A 139 -4.16 10.50 -13.06
CA ILE A 139 -4.66 11.43 -12.04
C ILE A 139 -3.87 12.75 -12.05
N TRP A 140 -2.54 12.69 -12.19
CA TRP A 140 -1.74 13.92 -12.12
C TRP A 140 -2.08 14.99 -13.18
N PRO A 141 -2.35 14.70 -14.48
CA PRO A 141 -2.73 15.74 -15.42
C PRO A 141 -4.13 16.29 -15.13
N LEU A 142 -5.03 15.49 -14.54
CA LEU A 142 -6.35 15.95 -14.09
C LEU A 142 -6.21 16.94 -12.93
N LEU A 143 -5.34 16.65 -11.95
CA LEU A 143 -5.04 17.59 -10.86
C LEU A 143 -4.37 18.86 -11.38
N GLY A 144 -3.44 18.74 -12.34
CA GLY A 144 -2.82 19.88 -13.00
C GLY A 144 -3.83 20.75 -13.74
N ALA A 145 -4.75 20.13 -14.49
CA ALA A 145 -5.83 20.83 -15.18
C ALA A 145 -6.80 21.49 -14.20
N ALA A 146 -7.14 20.82 -13.09
CA ALA A 146 -7.98 21.39 -12.03
C ALA A 146 -7.32 22.61 -11.37
N GLY A 147 -5.99 22.59 -11.17
CA GLY A 147 -5.24 23.72 -10.65
C GLY A 147 -5.18 24.90 -11.60
N VAL A 148 -5.01 24.66 -12.89
CA VAL A 148 -5.11 25.72 -13.90
C VAL A 148 -6.54 26.26 -13.92
N ALA A 149 -7.55 25.39 -13.93
CA ALA A 149 -8.95 25.78 -13.94
C ALA A 149 -9.33 26.61 -12.71
N SER A 150 -8.86 26.26 -11.51
CA SER A 150 -9.13 27.03 -10.29
C SER A 150 -8.58 28.45 -10.38
N THR A 151 -7.40 28.65 -10.98
CA THR A 151 -6.86 30.01 -11.19
C THR A 151 -7.69 30.89 -12.14
N PHE A 152 -8.48 30.30 -13.03
CA PHE A 152 -9.36 31.04 -13.95
C PHE A 152 -10.80 31.16 -13.45
N LEU A 153 -11.30 30.15 -12.72
CA LEU A 153 -12.69 30.02 -12.30
C LEU A 153 -12.98 30.60 -10.93
N VAL A 154 -11.97 30.82 -10.10
CA VAL A 154 -12.10 31.67 -8.92
C VAL A 154 -11.85 33.09 -9.42
N PRO A 155 -12.89 33.85 -9.86
CA PRO A 155 -12.72 35.29 -10.00
C PRO A 155 -12.18 35.77 -8.68
N ALA A 156 -11.30 36.78 -8.70
CA ALA A 156 -10.82 37.44 -7.50
C ALA A 156 -12.02 38.02 -6.73
N ALA A 157 -12.75 37.16 -6.04
CA ALA A 157 -13.62 37.45 -4.94
C ALA A 157 -12.64 37.89 -3.87
N ARG A 158 -12.19 39.13 -4.01
CA ARG A 158 -11.76 39.94 -2.89
C ARG A 158 -12.92 39.80 -1.93
N LEU A 159 -12.74 38.94 -0.93
CA LEU A 159 -13.48 39.08 0.29
C LEU A 159 -13.10 40.48 0.74
N ASP A 160 -13.97 41.45 0.47
CA ASP A 160 -13.97 42.69 1.22
C ASP A 160 -14.11 42.22 2.66
N THR A 161 -12.98 42.06 3.34
CA THR A 161 -12.89 41.84 4.77
C THR A 161 -13.24 43.15 5.45
N THR A 162 -14.43 43.68 5.14
CA THR A 162 -15.18 44.49 6.09
C THR A 162 -15.60 43.49 7.18
N PRO A 163 -15.12 43.65 8.43
CA PRO A 163 -15.47 42.75 9.51
C PRO A 163 -16.95 42.97 9.87
N GLU A 164 -17.84 42.26 9.19
CA GLU A 164 -19.26 42.28 9.49
C GLU A 164 -19.74 40.83 9.63
N GLY A 165 -19.64 40.33 10.86
CA GLY A 165 -20.26 39.08 11.32
C GLY A 165 -19.27 37.94 11.58
N ASP A 166 -18.99 37.68 12.86
CA ASP A 166 -18.27 36.49 13.36
C ASP A 166 -19.00 35.15 13.08
N ASP A 167 -20.17 35.17 12.44
CA ASP A 167 -21.04 33.99 12.29
C ASP A 167 -20.71 33.13 11.05
N ASP A 168 -20.05 33.67 10.02
CA ASP A 168 -19.79 32.93 8.77
C ASP A 168 -18.55 32.02 8.85
N VAL A 169 -17.59 32.34 9.74
CA VAL A 169 -16.39 31.50 9.95
C VAL A 169 -16.74 30.21 10.69
N ALA A 170 -17.70 30.26 11.61
CA ALA A 170 -18.20 29.07 12.31
C ALA A 170 -18.94 28.11 11.35
N THR A 171 -19.65 28.65 10.36
CA THR A 171 -20.40 27.83 9.38
C THR A 171 -19.46 27.14 8.39
N MET A 172 -18.36 27.80 8.00
CA MET A 172 -17.37 27.21 7.10
C MET A 172 -16.42 26.22 7.79
N SER A 173 -16.10 26.41 9.09
CA SER A 173 -15.37 25.39 9.86
C SER A 173 -16.22 24.13 10.07
N THR A 174 -17.51 24.29 10.32
CA THR A 174 -18.45 23.17 10.45
C THR A 174 -18.58 22.38 9.13
N ALA A 175 -18.61 23.07 7.99
CA ALA A 175 -18.66 22.40 6.68
C ALA A 175 -17.33 21.72 6.26
N LEU A 176 -16.18 22.18 6.77
CA LEU A 176 -14.89 21.53 6.58
C LEU A 176 -14.65 20.38 7.57
N ASP A 177 -15.25 20.42 8.76
CA ASP A 177 -15.34 19.28 9.67
C ASP A 177 -16.25 18.18 9.13
N ASP A 178 -17.28 18.54 8.34
CA ASP A 178 -18.23 17.59 7.75
C ASP A 178 -17.71 16.94 6.44
N VAL A 179 -16.67 17.49 5.80
CA VAL A 179 -15.87 16.79 4.77
C VAL A 179 -14.80 15.93 5.47
N ALA A 180 -15.19 15.28 6.56
CA ALA A 180 -14.35 14.44 7.39
C ALA A 180 -13.52 13.50 6.52
N VAL A 181 -12.23 13.80 6.47
CA VAL A 181 -11.19 12.77 6.39
C VAL A 181 -11.56 11.77 7.48
N ASP A 182 -11.89 10.55 7.06
CA ASP A 182 -12.26 9.43 7.93
C ASP A 182 -11.38 9.47 9.18
N ASP A 183 -11.96 9.27 10.37
CA ASP A 183 -11.21 9.37 11.63
C ASP A 183 -9.98 8.45 11.62
N GLY A 184 -10.03 7.36 10.83
CA GLY A 184 -8.89 6.48 10.55
C GLY A 184 -7.77 7.12 9.72
N GLU A 185 -8.07 7.99 8.76
CA GLU A 185 -7.07 8.65 7.91
C GLU A 185 -6.44 9.86 8.62
N ARG A 186 -7.17 10.55 9.51
CA ARG A 186 -6.57 11.52 10.44
C ARG A 186 -5.68 10.85 11.49
N ALA A 187 -6.11 9.74 12.07
CA ALA A 187 -5.27 8.96 13.00
C ALA A 187 -4.00 8.42 12.32
N PHE A 188 -4.10 8.00 11.06
CA PHE A 188 -2.95 7.55 10.26
C PHE A 188 -1.97 8.69 9.93
N LEU A 189 -2.49 9.87 9.57
CA LEU A 189 -1.64 11.04 9.33
C LEU A 189 -0.98 11.52 10.63
N ASP A 190 -1.71 11.56 11.74
CA ASP A 190 -1.21 11.96 13.06
C ASP A 190 -0.16 10.97 13.61
N ASP A 191 -0.37 9.66 13.42
CA ASP A 191 0.61 8.61 13.71
C ASP A 191 1.88 8.76 12.86
N MET A 192 1.75 9.10 11.58
CA MET A 192 2.90 9.37 10.72
C MET A 192 3.67 10.64 11.11
N THR A 193 2.98 11.74 11.43
CA THR A 193 3.65 12.98 11.86
C THR A 193 4.29 12.82 13.23
N SER A 194 3.60 12.21 14.19
CA SER A 194 4.16 11.91 15.51
C SER A 194 5.35 10.94 15.44
N GLY A 195 5.29 9.96 14.53
CA GLY A 195 6.40 9.06 14.25
C GLY A 195 7.60 9.75 13.60
N LEU A 196 7.39 10.79 12.79
CA LEU A 196 8.45 11.57 12.15
C LEU A 196 9.10 12.58 13.11
N GLU A 197 8.33 13.21 14.00
CA GLU A 197 8.87 14.12 15.02
C GLU A 197 9.70 13.38 16.09
N GLY A 198 9.34 12.15 16.44
CA GLY A 198 10.18 11.29 17.30
C GLY A 198 11.48 10.83 16.62
N LEU A 199 11.46 10.68 15.29
CA LEU A 199 12.63 10.26 14.50
C LEU A 199 13.71 11.34 14.42
N GLU A 200 13.39 12.62 14.61
CA GLU A 200 14.38 13.70 14.51
C GLU A 200 15.28 13.80 15.76
N ASP A 201 14.77 13.42 16.94
CA ASP A 201 15.53 13.44 18.21
C ASP A 201 16.35 12.14 18.43
N ASP A 202 15.97 11.03 17.79
CA ASP A 202 16.61 9.70 17.94
C ASP A 202 17.64 9.35 16.84
N LEU A 203 18.00 10.28 15.96
CA LEU A 203 19.06 10.12 14.94
C LEU A 203 20.49 10.11 15.50
N ARG A 204 20.69 9.55 16.71
CA ARG A 204 21.98 8.97 17.09
C ARG A 204 22.10 7.61 16.41
N PRO A 205 23.17 7.33 15.64
CA PRO A 205 23.29 6.12 14.83
C PRO A 205 23.09 4.78 15.54
N SER A 206 23.21 4.74 16.87
CA SER A 206 22.99 3.53 17.69
C SER A 206 21.54 3.34 18.15
N ALA A 207 20.75 4.40 18.32
CA ALA A 207 19.35 4.30 18.74
C ALA A 207 18.45 3.91 17.56
N ALA A 208 18.77 4.43 16.36
CA ALA A 208 18.07 4.07 15.13
C ALA A 208 18.21 2.59 14.73
N SER A 209 19.32 1.91 15.08
CA SER A 209 19.45 0.47 14.80
C SER A 209 18.62 -0.37 15.76
N GLU A 210 18.59 -0.02 17.04
CA GLU A 210 17.82 -0.74 18.06
C GLU A 210 16.31 -0.60 17.79
N ALA A 211 15.84 0.61 17.47
CA ALA A 211 14.44 0.83 17.10
C ALA A 211 14.02 0.11 15.79
N LEU A 212 14.95 -0.12 14.87
CA LEU A 212 14.68 -0.88 13.65
C LEU A 212 14.65 -2.39 13.93
N ASP A 213 15.53 -2.90 14.78
CA ASP A 213 15.53 -4.30 15.21
C ASP A 213 14.25 -4.62 16.00
N ASP A 214 13.85 -3.79 16.96
CA ASP A 214 12.59 -3.95 17.72
C ASP A 214 11.36 -3.96 16.79
N ARG A 215 11.37 -3.12 15.74
CA ARG A 215 10.27 -3.08 14.77
C ARG A 215 10.29 -4.26 13.81
N ALA A 216 11.46 -4.80 13.50
CA ALA A 216 11.60 -6.04 12.74
C ALA A 216 11.06 -7.24 13.55
N ASP A 217 11.44 -7.34 14.82
CA ASP A 217 10.95 -8.38 15.74
C ASP A 217 9.43 -8.30 15.92
N ALA A 218 8.88 -7.09 16.08
CA ALA A 218 7.43 -6.88 16.18
C ALA A 218 6.68 -7.25 14.88
N LEU A 219 7.30 -7.05 13.71
CA LEU A 219 6.72 -7.46 12.44
C LEU A 219 6.81 -8.98 12.23
N GLU A 220 7.91 -9.60 12.65
CA GLU A 220 8.06 -11.05 12.61
C GLU A 220 7.05 -11.73 13.53
N GLU A 221 6.86 -11.20 14.74
CA GLU A 221 5.87 -11.72 15.69
C GLU A 221 4.44 -11.59 15.16
N ARG A 222 4.08 -10.45 14.54
CA ARG A 222 2.78 -10.31 13.86
C ARG A 222 2.61 -11.28 12.69
N ALA A 223 3.69 -11.56 11.94
CA ALA A 223 3.64 -12.52 10.85
C ALA A 223 3.45 -13.96 11.36
N ARG A 224 4.06 -14.32 12.48
CA ARG A 224 3.82 -15.60 13.17
C ARG A 224 2.37 -15.69 13.64
N GLN A 225 1.88 -14.68 14.37
CA GLN A 225 0.49 -14.63 14.83
C GLN A 225 -0.51 -14.73 13.68
N ALA A 226 -0.24 -14.06 12.55
CA ALA A 226 -1.10 -14.16 11.37
C ALA A 226 -1.06 -15.57 10.73
N THR A 227 0.09 -16.24 10.76
CA THR A 227 0.22 -17.62 10.25
C THR A 227 -0.50 -18.60 11.16
N ASP A 228 -0.35 -18.45 12.48
CA ASP A 228 -1.02 -19.28 13.49
C ASP A 228 -2.55 -19.10 13.41
N ALA A 229 -3.01 -17.86 13.21
CA ALA A 229 -4.43 -17.55 13.01
C ALA A 229 -4.98 -18.17 11.70
N ASP A 230 -4.21 -18.14 10.60
CA ASP A 230 -4.58 -18.75 9.32
C ASP A 230 -4.62 -20.29 9.40
N GLU A 231 -3.70 -20.90 10.17
CA GLU A 231 -3.72 -22.34 10.45
C GLU A 231 -4.91 -22.74 11.32
N ALA A 232 -5.21 -21.98 12.38
CA ALA A 232 -6.39 -22.20 13.21
C ALA A 232 -7.70 -22.03 12.42
N LEU A 233 -7.75 -21.07 11.49
CA LEU A 233 -8.89 -20.87 10.60
C LEU A 233 -9.07 -22.06 9.65
N ARG A 234 -7.99 -22.60 9.08
CA ARG A 234 -8.05 -23.81 8.25
C ARG A 234 -8.56 -25.03 9.04
N GLU A 235 -8.06 -25.24 10.26
CA GLU A 235 -8.49 -26.36 11.10
C GLU A 235 -9.99 -26.28 11.43
N ARG A 236 -10.51 -25.07 11.68
CA ARG A 236 -11.95 -24.85 11.88
C ARG A 236 -12.76 -25.06 10.60
N LEU A 237 -12.29 -24.59 9.45
CA LEU A 237 -12.96 -24.78 8.16
C LEU A 237 -13.00 -26.25 7.74
N ASP A 238 -12.00 -27.05 8.12
CA ASP A 238 -11.98 -28.50 7.90
C ASP A 238 -12.95 -29.25 8.83
N ALA A 239 -13.31 -28.67 9.99
CA ALA A 239 -14.28 -29.23 10.91
C ALA A 239 -15.75 -28.96 10.50
N LEU A 240 -15.99 -27.99 9.61
CA LEU A 240 -17.31 -27.69 9.07
C LEU A 240 -17.68 -28.71 7.98
N ASP A 241 -18.59 -29.64 8.33
CA ASP A 241 -19.06 -30.74 7.47
C ASP A 241 -20.17 -30.30 6.47
N ASP A 242 -20.36 -28.98 6.27
CA ASP A 242 -21.45 -28.42 5.46
C ASP A 242 -21.01 -28.14 4.01
N GLU A 243 -21.79 -28.66 3.05
CA GLU A 243 -21.65 -28.48 1.59
C GLU A 243 -22.03 -27.06 1.11
N SER A 244 -21.65 -26.00 1.84
CA SER A 244 -21.91 -24.62 1.42
C SER A 244 -20.81 -24.14 0.45
N PRO A 245 -21.15 -23.65 -0.75
CA PRO A 245 -20.17 -23.11 -1.71
C PRO A 245 -19.32 -21.96 -1.15
N LEU A 246 -19.82 -21.25 -0.13
CA LEU A 246 -19.09 -20.20 0.57
C LEU A 246 -18.02 -20.80 1.49
N ALA A 247 -18.36 -21.84 2.25
CA ALA A 247 -17.43 -22.56 3.10
C ALA A 247 -16.31 -23.22 2.27
N ASP A 248 -16.65 -23.80 1.12
CA ASP A 248 -15.66 -24.35 0.18
C ASP A 248 -14.69 -23.29 -0.33
N ALA A 249 -15.18 -22.11 -0.73
CA ALA A 249 -14.32 -21.01 -1.19
C ALA A 249 -13.41 -20.49 -0.07
N LEU A 250 -13.89 -20.44 1.18
CA LEU A 250 -13.07 -20.07 2.34
C LEU A 250 -12.02 -21.15 2.64
N ARG A 251 -12.38 -22.43 2.56
CA ARG A 251 -11.47 -23.58 2.79
C ARG A 251 -10.35 -23.63 1.74
N GLU A 252 -10.66 -23.30 0.48
CA GLU A 252 -9.68 -23.16 -0.61
C GLU A 252 -8.79 -21.92 -0.49
N GLY A 253 -9.07 -21.01 0.45
CA GLY A 253 -8.38 -19.71 0.58
C GLY A 253 -8.71 -18.73 -0.54
N ASP A 254 -9.78 -18.96 -1.31
CA ASP A 254 -10.22 -18.09 -2.41
C ASP A 254 -11.15 -16.99 -1.87
N TYR A 255 -10.55 -16.03 -1.15
CA TYR A 255 -11.26 -14.89 -0.57
C TYR A 255 -11.97 -14.02 -1.62
N ALA A 256 -11.47 -14.00 -2.86
CA ALA A 256 -12.10 -13.25 -3.94
C ALA A 256 -13.44 -13.89 -4.31
N ARG A 257 -13.46 -15.21 -4.48
CA ARG A 257 -14.67 -15.99 -4.74
C ARG A 257 -15.65 -15.97 -3.57
N ALA A 258 -15.18 -16.12 -2.33
CA ALA A 258 -16.03 -16.02 -1.13
C ALA A 258 -16.73 -14.64 -1.05
N ARG A 259 -16.00 -13.55 -1.32
CA ARG A 259 -16.56 -12.20 -1.37
C ARG A 259 -17.57 -12.01 -2.50
N ASP A 260 -17.33 -12.60 -3.66
CA ASP A 260 -18.25 -12.50 -4.80
C ASP A 260 -19.52 -13.30 -4.54
N LEU A 261 -19.44 -14.48 -3.92
CA LEU A 261 -20.59 -15.26 -3.46
C LEU A 261 -21.43 -14.50 -2.43
N LEU A 262 -20.78 -13.85 -1.45
CA LEU A 262 -21.47 -12.99 -0.47
C LEU A 262 -22.18 -11.81 -1.15
N ARG A 263 -21.54 -11.17 -2.14
CA ARG A 263 -22.14 -10.04 -2.88
C ARG A 263 -23.29 -10.48 -3.77
N GLU A 264 -23.19 -11.63 -4.42
CA GLU A 264 -24.26 -12.21 -5.21
C GLU A 264 -25.47 -12.49 -4.32
N ARG A 265 -25.25 -13.18 -3.20
CA ARG A 265 -26.31 -13.50 -2.24
C ARG A 265 -26.90 -12.25 -1.58
N ALA A 266 -26.09 -11.24 -1.30
CA ALA A 266 -26.57 -9.94 -0.80
C ALA A 266 -27.43 -9.16 -1.80
N ARG A 267 -27.19 -9.30 -3.12
CA ARG A 267 -28.05 -8.68 -4.14
C ARG A 267 -29.40 -9.38 -4.25
N ASP A 268 -29.43 -10.68 -3.96
CA ASP A 268 -30.65 -11.49 -4.04
C ASP A 268 -31.51 -11.39 -2.77
N LEU A 269 -31.02 -10.76 -1.69
CA LEU A 269 -31.74 -10.57 -0.42
C LEU A 269 -33.13 -9.95 -0.59
N ASP A 270 -33.30 -9.00 -1.51
CA ASP A 270 -34.59 -8.34 -1.74
C ASP A 270 -35.60 -9.24 -2.49
N ALA A 271 -35.11 -10.28 -3.18
CA ALA A 271 -35.91 -11.26 -3.90
C ALA A 271 -36.14 -12.57 -3.12
N MET A 272 -35.38 -12.79 -2.03
CA MET A 272 -35.50 -13.98 -1.18
C MET A 272 -36.78 -13.97 -0.35
N SER A 273 -37.32 -15.16 -0.09
CA SER A 273 -38.42 -15.30 0.85
C SER A 273 -37.96 -14.94 2.28
N GLU A 274 -38.90 -14.65 3.18
CA GLU A 274 -38.56 -14.35 4.58
C GLU A 274 -37.87 -15.55 5.26
N ASP A 275 -38.29 -16.77 4.93
CA ASP A 275 -37.70 -18.00 5.47
C ASP A 275 -36.27 -18.20 4.94
N ASP A 276 -36.01 -17.93 3.65
CA ASP A 276 -34.66 -18.03 3.09
C ASP A 276 -33.71 -16.96 3.66
N ARG A 277 -34.23 -15.76 3.95
CA ARG A 277 -33.44 -14.70 4.61
C ARG A 277 -33.09 -15.08 6.05
N ARG A 278 -34.00 -15.72 6.79
CA ARG A 278 -33.71 -16.23 8.13
C ARG A 278 -32.67 -17.34 8.08
N LEU A 279 -32.80 -18.29 7.14
CA LEU A 279 -31.80 -19.36 6.96
C LEU A 279 -30.42 -18.79 6.61
N PHE A 280 -30.35 -17.75 5.77
CA PHE A 280 -29.08 -17.12 5.43
C PHE A 280 -28.49 -16.32 6.59
N ALA A 281 -29.30 -15.63 7.38
CA ALA A 281 -28.85 -14.96 8.60
C ALA A 281 -28.33 -15.99 9.63
N ASP A 282 -29.05 -17.09 9.83
CA ASP A 282 -28.62 -18.19 10.70
C ASP A 282 -27.33 -18.85 10.19
N GLU A 283 -27.13 -18.97 8.88
CA GLU A 283 -25.90 -19.48 8.25
C GLU A 283 -24.72 -18.52 8.52
N LEU A 284 -24.94 -17.20 8.38
CA LEU A 284 -23.91 -16.19 8.67
C LEU A 284 -23.59 -16.07 10.15
N ASP A 285 -24.59 -16.16 11.03
CA ASP A 285 -24.40 -16.13 12.48
C ASP A 285 -23.64 -17.37 12.94
N ARG A 286 -23.97 -18.57 12.45
CA ARG A 286 -23.18 -19.79 12.73
C ARG A 286 -21.74 -19.66 12.23
N LEU A 287 -21.56 -19.18 11.00
CA LEU A 287 -20.23 -18.98 10.44
C LEU A 287 -19.43 -17.94 11.26
N ALA A 288 -20.10 -16.89 11.76
CA ALA A 288 -19.48 -15.87 12.60
C ALA A 288 -19.15 -16.40 14.00
N ASP A 289 -20.03 -17.18 14.63
CA ASP A 289 -19.79 -17.83 15.92
C ASP A 289 -18.62 -18.82 15.80
N ASP A 290 -18.61 -19.67 14.76
CA ASP A 290 -17.53 -20.63 14.52
C ASP A 290 -16.18 -19.94 14.24
N LEU A 291 -16.20 -18.76 13.61
CA LEU A 291 -15.02 -17.92 13.41
C LEU A 291 -14.64 -17.11 14.66
N GLY A 292 -15.60 -16.78 15.52
CA GLY A 292 -15.48 -15.80 16.60
C GLY A 292 -15.30 -16.38 18.02
N ASP A 293 -15.65 -17.65 18.27
CA ASP A 293 -15.65 -18.26 19.61
C ASP A 293 -14.26 -18.73 20.10
N ASP A 294 -13.21 -17.92 19.91
CA ASP A 294 -12.01 -18.05 20.74
C ASP A 294 -12.07 -17.09 21.94
N PRO A 295 -12.39 -17.56 23.16
CA PRO A 295 -12.36 -16.73 24.35
C PRO A 295 -10.95 -16.18 24.69
N GLN A 296 -9.92 -16.56 23.94
CA GLN A 296 -8.56 -16.00 24.07
C GLN A 296 -8.29 -14.79 23.16
N ASN A 297 -9.17 -14.46 22.21
CA ASN A 297 -9.05 -13.28 21.34
C ASN A 297 -9.93 -12.09 21.79
N ALA A 298 -10.56 -12.19 22.96
CA ALA A 298 -11.33 -11.12 23.58
C ALA A 298 -10.49 -10.16 24.45
N ASP A 299 -9.16 -10.27 24.46
CA ASP A 299 -8.27 -9.19 24.92
C ASP A 299 -8.09 -8.16 23.78
N VAL A 300 -9.20 -7.62 23.29
CA VAL A 300 -9.17 -6.30 22.66
C VAL A 300 -8.91 -5.34 23.83
N PRO A 301 -7.76 -4.66 23.89
CA PRO A 301 -7.48 -3.74 24.99
C PRO A 301 -8.61 -2.72 25.06
N GLU A 302 -9.27 -2.68 26.22
CA GLU A 302 -10.29 -1.69 26.56
C GLU A 302 -9.76 -0.31 26.13
N PRO A 303 -10.49 0.46 25.30
CA PRO A 303 -10.00 1.75 24.84
C PRO A 303 -9.70 2.59 26.07
N ALA A 304 -8.42 2.93 26.25
CA ALA A 304 -7.93 3.66 27.40
C ALA A 304 -8.87 4.83 27.69
N GLU A 305 -9.41 4.87 28.92
CA GLU A 305 -10.32 5.91 29.39
C GLU A 305 -9.78 7.28 28.96
N ARG A 306 -10.51 7.94 28.06
CA ARG A 306 -10.21 9.33 27.70
C ARG A 306 -10.27 10.16 28.98
N PRO A 307 -9.21 10.90 29.34
CA PRO A 307 -9.26 11.79 30.49
C PRO A 307 -10.37 12.80 30.27
N SER A 308 -11.33 12.83 31.21
CA SER A 308 -12.39 13.83 31.25
C SER A 308 -11.80 15.23 31.34
N LEU A 309 -12.08 16.07 30.34
CA LEU A 309 -11.91 17.52 30.40
C LEU A 309 -13.08 18.17 31.15
#